data_AF-A0A074K168-F1
#
_entry.id   AF-A0A074K168-F1
#
_cell.length_a   1.000
_cell.length_b   1.000
_cell.length_c   1.000
_cell.angle_alpha   90.00
_cell.angle_beta   90.00
_cell.angle_gamma   90.00
#
_symmetry.space_group_name_H-M   'P 1'
#
loop_
_entity.id
_entity.type
_entity.pdbx_description
1 polymer ?
#
loop_
_entity_poly.entity_id
_entity_poly.type
_entity_poly.pdbx_seq_one_letter_code
_entity_poly.pdbx_strand_id
1 'polypeptide(L)'
;MSRKRGKRGIARPRAEDFVPLPPEEEARLRAEAEAYAASTAEYESFAEPEDGSEPLGPPPSLEDAIFALESWQDAGKAAQMAQYHKAERHYLGITNAAIDDMVALWRGQLDVDGRVDLARGLWDTNIHEARIAAAKLLVQARLRPDQAAWDLIAEWVEQLDAWAIADQVCKAGEKRLVADPARLDQVETWTQSENLWARRSAFVITQPWTKQRSPKPEDLAVRERVLGWAEALAADRDWFIQNAIAFWLRDLSKKDPERVRAWLETSGETLKTFARKEASKFL
;
A
#
# COMPACT_ATOMS: atom_id res chain seq x y z
N MET A 1 -26.60 10.29 14.58
CA MET A 1 -26.65 11.72 14.18
C MET A 1 -25.24 12.21 13.91
N SER A 2 -24.92 12.50 12.64
CA SER A 2 -23.57 12.85 12.19
C SER A 2 -23.25 14.33 12.49
N ARG A 3 -22.25 14.59 13.34
CA ARG A 3 -21.73 15.95 13.56
C ARG A 3 -20.79 16.29 12.40
N LYS A 4 -21.29 17.08 11.44
CA LYS A 4 -20.47 17.74 10.41
C LYS A 4 -19.39 18.58 11.10
N ARG A 5 -18.12 18.15 11.00
CA ARG A 5 -16.95 18.97 11.33
C ARG A 5 -16.89 20.11 10.31
N GLY A 6 -17.32 21.30 10.71
CA GLY A 6 -17.24 22.50 9.87
C GLY A 6 -15.78 22.76 9.50
N LYS A 7 -15.51 22.98 8.22
CA LYS A 7 -14.22 23.53 7.75
C LYS A 7 -14.02 24.89 8.44
N ARG A 8 -13.20 24.95 9.49
CA ARG A 8 -12.65 26.23 9.96
C ARG A 8 -11.61 26.65 8.92
N GLY A 9 -12.06 27.34 7.89
CA GLY A 9 -11.16 28.11 7.05
C GLY A 9 -10.46 29.14 7.92
N ILE A 10 -9.15 29.31 7.75
CA ILE A 10 -8.41 30.42 8.34
C ILE A 10 -9.13 31.70 7.92
N ALA A 11 -9.56 32.51 8.90
CA ALA A 11 -10.26 33.75 8.62
C ALA A 11 -9.35 34.63 7.76
N ARG A 12 -9.81 35.02 6.57
CA ARG A 12 -9.06 35.98 5.75
C ARG A 12 -9.07 37.33 6.48
N PRO A 13 -7.94 38.05 6.51
CA PRO A 13 -7.89 39.38 7.11
C PRO A 13 -9.00 40.26 6.53
N ARG A 14 -9.72 40.95 7.40
CA ARG A 14 -10.77 41.90 7.06
C ARG A 14 -10.14 43.23 6.71
N ALA A 15 -10.85 44.06 5.92
CA ALA A 15 -10.34 45.38 5.54
C ALA A 15 -9.99 46.27 6.76
N GLU A 16 -10.70 46.08 7.87
CA GLU A 16 -10.44 46.74 9.15
C GLU A 16 -9.11 46.35 9.82
N ASP A 17 -8.57 45.16 9.50
CA ASP A 17 -7.26 44.70 9.99
C ASP A 17 -6.09 45.46 9.32
N PHE A 18 -6.37 46.27 8.29
CA PHE A 18 -5.39 47.10 7.58
C PHE A 18 -5.54 48.60 7.87
N VAL A 19 -6.40 48.98 8.83
CA VAL A 19 -6.51 50.38 9.26
C VAL A 19 -5.21 50.78 9.96
N PRO A 20 -4.53 51.86 9.52
CA PRO A 20 -3.33 52.34 10.20
C PRO A 20 -3.60 52.62 11.67
N LEU A 21 -2.66 52.26 12.53
CA LEU A 21 -2.78 52.54 13.95
C LEU A 21 -2.82 54.06 14.19
N PRO A 22 -3.51 54.51 15.26
CA PRO A 22 -3.43 55.90 15.68
C PRO A 22 -1.95 56.30 15.89
N PRO A 23 -1.56 57.54 15.52
CA PRO A 23 -0.16 57.98 15.61
C PRO A 23 0.48 57.82 17.00
N GLU A 24 -0.33 57.95 18.06
CA GLU A 24 0.12 57.77 19.45
C GLU A 24 0.45 56.30 19.76
N GLU A 25 -0.36 55.37 19.26
CA GLU A 25 -0.16 53.93 19.43
C GLU A 25 1.05 53.47 18.60
N GLU A 26 1.20 54.01 17.38
CA GLU A 26 2.35 53.76 16.52
C GLU A 26 3.65 54.29 17.15
N ALA A 27 3.62 55.49 17.73
CA ALA A 27 4.75 56.05 18.47
C ALA A 27 5.10 55.23 19.72
N ARG A 28 4.10 54.74 20.46
CA ARG A 28 4.32 53.86 21.62
C ARG A 28 4.98 52.55 21.22
N LEU A 29 4.45 51.87 20.19
CA LEU A 29 5.00 50.62 19.68
C LEU A 29 6.42 50.80 19.12
N ARG A 30 6.68 51.95 18.48
CA ARG A 30 8.02 52.28 17.99
C ARG A 30 9.00 52.50 19.14
N ALA A 31 8.60 53.22 20.19
CA ALA A 31 9.42 53.41 21.38
C ALA A 31 9.67 52.08 22.12
N GLU A 32 8.67 51.19 22.16
CA GLU A 32 8.80 49.84 22.74
C GLU A 32 9.75 48.96 21.92
N ALA A 33 9.67 49.02 20.59
CA ALA A 33 10.60 48.32 19.70
C ALA A 33 12.03 48.87 19.80
N GLU A 34 12.20 50.18 19.91
CA GLU A 34 13.50 50.84 20.15
C GLU A 34 14.07 50.44 21.52
N ALA A 35 13.25 50.37 22.56
CA ALA A 35 13.65 49.89 23.88
C ALA A 35 14.03 48.41 23.87
N TYR A 36 13.29 47.57 23.14
CA TYR A 36 13.60 46.16 22.94
C TYR A 36 14.92 45.99 22.17
N ALA A 37 15.14 46.76 21.10
CA ALA A 37 16.36 46.73 20.31
C ALA A 37 17.59 47.27 21.06
N ALA A 38 17.40 48.23 21.96
CA ALA A 38 18.43 48.74 22.85
C ALA A 38 18.66 47.88 24.10
N SER A 39 17.81 46.87 24.32
CA SER A 39 17.94 45.94 25.45
C SER A 39 19.23 45.13 25.31
N THR A 40 20.01 45.09 26.39
CA THR A 40 21.19 44.22 26.53
C THR A 40 20.85 42.92 27.24
N ALA A 41 19.56 42.58 27.35
CA ALA A 41 19.12 41.32 27.92
C ALA A 41 19.79 40.16 27.17
N GLU A 42 20.53 39.32 27.90
CA GLU A 42 21.12 38.10 27.36
C GLU A 42 19.99 37.13 26.99
N TYR A 43 19.62 37.12 25.70
CA TYR A 43 18.72 36.11 25.16
C TYR A 43 19.53 34.84 24.91
N GLU A 44 19.40 33.86 25.79
CA GLU A 44 19.79 32.49 25.47
C GLU A 44 18.84 31.95 24.40
N SER A 45 19.29 31.98 23.15
CA SER A 45 18.66 31.19 22.10
C SER A 45 18.94 29.72 22.40
N PHE A 46 17.93 28.98 22.86
CA PHE A 46 18.00 27.52 22.82
C PHE A 46 17.96 27.13 21.34
N ALA A 47 19.11 26.74 20.79
CA ALA A 47 19.12 26.00 19.54
C ALA A 47 18.40 24.68 19.82
N GLU A 48 17.23 24.48 19.22
CA GLU A 48 16.73 23.12 19.07
C GLU A 48 17.83 22.37 18.32
N PRO A 49 18.38 21.28 18.87
CA PRO A 49 19.37 20.51 18.16
C PRO A 49 18.78 20.14 16.79
N GLU A 50 19.46 20.52 15.71
CA GLU A 50 19.16 20.05 14.35
C GLU A 50 19.50 18.55 14.21
N ASP A 51 19.13 17.74 15.18
CA ASP A 51 19.29 16.31 15.12
C ASP A 51 17.93 15.70 14.78
N GLY A 52 17.77 15.35 13.51
CA GLY A 52 16.65 14.57 12.99
C GLY A 52 16.63 13.12 13.51
N SER A 53 17.05 12.88 14.75
CA SER A 53 17.07 11.58 15.40
C SER A 53 16.63 11.67 16.86
N GLU A 54 15.47 12.26 17.12
CA GLU A 54 14.71 11.78 18.28
C GLU A 54 14.55 10.25 18.09
N PRO A 55 15.03 9.43 19.04
CA PRO A 55 14.91 7.99 18.92
C PRO A 55 13.43 7.67 18.83
N LEU A 56 13.04 6.94 17.78
CA LEU A 56 11.63 6.61 17.48
C LEU A 56 10.96 5.75 18.57
N GLY A 57 11.59 5.53 19.72
CA GLY A 57 11.18 4.59 20.75
C GLY A 57 11.70 3.18 20.47
N PRO A 58 11.50 2.24 21.42
CA PRO A 58 11.88 0.85 21.23
C PRO A 58 11.05 0.19 20.11
N PRO A 59 11.58 -0.86 19.46
CA PRO A 59 10.78 -1.67 18.54
C PRO A 59 9.55 -2.25 19.24
N PRO A 60 8.37 -2.26 18.60
CA PRO A 60 7.15 -2.75 19.22
C PRO A 60 7.21 -4.27 19.33
N SER A 61 6.68 -4.80 20.44
CA SER A 61 6.29 -6.21 20.50
C SER A 61 5.02 -6.47 19.68
N LEU A 62 4.66 -7.75 19.50
CA LEU A 62 3.37 -8.12 18.91
C LEU A 62 2.20 -7.54 19.71
N GLU A 63 2.29 -7.59 21.05
CA GLU A 63 1.26 -7.07 21.95
C GLU A 63 1.11 -5.55 21.79
N ASP A 64 2.23 -4.82 21.69
CA ASP A 64 2.20 -3.37 21.46
C ASP A 64 1.56 -3.02 20.11
N ALA A 65 1.87 -3.78 19.06
CA ALA A 65 1.31 -3.56 17.73
C ALA A 65 -0.19 -3.85 17.67
N ILE A 66 -0.65 -4.92 18.33
CA ILE A 66 -2.08 -5.25 18.46
C ILE A 66 -2.79 -4.16 19.26
N PHE A 67 -2.24 -3.76 20.41
CA PHE A 67 -2.80 -2.70 21.24
C PHE A 67 -2.93 -1.38 20.48
N ALA A 68 -1.92 -1.03 19.68
CA ALA A 68 -1.94 0.16 18.82
C ALA A 68 -3.07 0.09 17.78
N LEU A 69 -3.29 -1.06 17.15
CA LEU A 69 -4.40 -1.26 16.21
C LEU A 69 -5.75 -1.18 16.93
N GLU A 70 -5.93 -1.89 18.03
CA GLU A 70 -7.18 -1.93 18.80
C GLU A 70 -7.57 -0.55 19.36
N SER A 71 -6.58 0.29 19.69
CA SER A 71 -6.80 1.66 20.15
C SER A 71 -7.48 2.55 19.09
N TRP A 72 -7.43 2.15 17.82
CA TRP A 72 -8.06 2.86 16.69
C TRP A 72 -9.33 2.18 16.18
N GLN A 73 -9.86 1.18 16.91
CA GLN A 73 -11.03 0.44 16.48
C GLN A 73 -12.28 1.33 16.31
N ASP A 74 -13.07 1.02 15.31
CA ASP A 74 -14.35 1.63 14.99
C ASP A 74 -15.36 0.53 14.68
N ALA A 75 -16.19 0.18 15.67
CA ALA A 75 -17.18 -0.89 15.56
C ALA A 75 -18.18 -0.68 14.41
N GLY A 76 -18.49 0.58 14.07
CA GLY A 76 -19.41 0.90 12.98
C GLY A 76 -18.80 0.59 11.61
N LYS A 77 -17.50 0.88 11.44
CA LYS A 77 -16.77 0.49 10.23
C LYS A 77 -16.44 -0.99 10.19
N ALA A 78 -16.09 -1.59 11.33
CA ALA A 78 -15.83 -3.02 11.44
C ALA A 78 -17.01 -3.85 10.91
N ALA A 79 -18.25 -3.50 11.30
CA ALA A 79 -19.44 -4.16 10.79
C ALA A 79 -19.62 -4.01 9.27
N GLN A 80 -19.32 -2.82 8.72
CA GLN A 80 -19.37 -2.59 7.27
C GLN A 80 -18.30 -3.40 6.53
N MET A 81 -17.09 -3.47 7.07
CA MET A 81 -15.98 -4.24 6.51
C MET A 81 -16.26 -5.74 6.52
N ALA A 82 -16.83 -6.27 7.60
CA ALA A 82 -17.25 -7.66 7.69
C ALA A 82 -18.28 -8.03 6.60
N GLN A 83 -19.29 -7.18 6.38
CA GLN A 83 -20.29 -7.37 5.31
C GLN A 83 -19.67 -7.29 3.91
N TYR A 84 -18.68 -6.41 3.74
CA TYR A 84 -18.05 -6.15 2.45
C TYR A 84 -17.06 -7.24 2.03
N HIS A 85 -16.18 -7.66 2.93
CA HIS A 85 -15.12 -8.62 2.64
C HIS A 85 -15.59 -10.08 2.68
N LYS A 86 -16.67 -10.38 3.41
CA LYS A 86 -17.31 -11.72 3.44
C LYS A 86 -16.37 -12.86 3.88
N ALA A 87 -15.32 -12.54 4.61
CA ALA A 87 -14.44 -13.51 5.27
C ALA A 87 -14.72 -13.51 6.78
N GLU A 88 -14.87 -14.69 7.37
CA GLU A 88 -15.11 -14.87 8.80
C GLU A 88 -13.80 -14.60 9.58
N ARG A 89 -13.72 -13.41 10.18
CA ARG A 89 -12.58 -12.97 11.00
C ARG A 89 -12.93 -11.74 11.83
N HIS A 90 -12.01 -11.35 12.71
CA HIS A 90 -12.11 -10.11 13.45
C HIS A 90 -11.75 -8.89 12.57
N TYR A 91 -12.53 -7.82 12.68
CA TYR A 91 -12.33 -6.55 11.99
C TYR A 91 -12.31 -5.43 13.03
N LEU A 92 -11.31 -4.55 12.94
CA LEU A 92 -11.16 -3.40 13.81
C LEU A 92 -11.81 -2.14 13.23
N GLY A 93 -12.05 -2.07 11.91
CA GLY A 93 -12.64 -0.89 11.27
C GLY A 93 -11.65 0.25 11.02
N ILE A 94 -10.35 -0.06 10.97
CA ILE A 94 -9.28 0.94 10.85
C ILE A 94 -9.08 1.31 9.37
N THR A 95 -8.74 2.56 9.10
CA THR A 95 -8.44 3.01 7.73
C THR A 95 -7.03 2.58 7.32
N ASN A 96 -6.83 2.34 6.02
CA ASN A 96 -5.49 2.08 5.49
C ASN A 96 -4.48 3.18 5.82
N ALA A 97 -4.91 4.45 5.89
CA ALA A 97 -4.05 5.57 6.24
C ALA A 97 -3.51 5.47 7.67
N ALA A 98 -4.35 5.12 8.65
CA ALA A 98 -3.90 4.93 10.03
C ALA A 98 -2.95 3.73 10.16
N ILE A 99 -3.22 2.65 9.41
CA ILE A 99 -2.30 1.51 9.34
C ILE A 99 -0.96 1.93 8.71
N ASP A 100 -0.98 2.76 7.66
CA ASP A 100 0.23 3.25 7.00
C ASP A 100 1.12 4.06 7.96
N ASP A 101 0.52 4.90 8.81
CA ASP A 101 1.23 5.68 9.83
C ASP A 101 1.89 4.78 10.88
N MET A 102 1.15 3.80 11.42
CA MET A 102 1.67 2.83 12.39
C MET A 102 2.82 2.01 11.80
N VAL A 103 2.62 1.47 10.59
CA VAL A 103 3.62 0.66 9.90
C VAL A 103 4.85 1.48 9.50
N ALA A 104 4.70 2.78 9.21
CA ALA A 104 5.84 3.67 8.98
C ALA A 104 6.71 3.80 10.23
N LEU A 105 6.10 4.02 11.40
CA LEU A 105 6.80 4.06 12.68
C LEU A 105 7.53 2.74 12.96
N TRP A 106 6.83 1.61 12.89
CA TRP A 106 7.40 0.30 13.20
C TRP A 106 8.57 -0.06 12.28
N ARG A 107 8.48 0.27 10.98
CA ARG A 107 9.62 0.08 10.05
C ARG A 107 10.82 0.94 10.44
N GLY A 108 10.61 2.13 10.98
CA GLY A 108 11.69 2.98 11.47
C GLY A 108 12.38 2.42 12.71
N GLN A 109 11.67 1.63 13.51
CA GLN A 109 12.18 1.04 14.77
C GLN A 109 12.75 -0.37 14.59
N LEU A 110 12.30 -1.10 13.55
CA LEU A 110 12.67 -2.49 13.30
C LEU A 110 13.66 -2.63 12.14
N ASP A 111 14.63 -3.52 12.34
CA ASP A 111 15.44 -4.08 11.25
C ASP A 111 14.61 -5.06 10.39
N VAL A 112 15.24 -5.70 9.41
CA VAL A 112 14.52 -6.56 8.47
C VAL A 112 13.96 -7.81 9.16
N ASP A 113 14.73 -8.45 10.03
CA ASP A 113 14.32 -9.67 10.73
C ASP A 113 13.16 -9.35 11.69
N GLY A 114 13.26 -8.27 12.46
CA GLY A 114 12.18 -7.81 13.34
C GLY A 114 10.89 -7.46 12.58
N ARG A 115 10.98 -6.92 11.36
CA ARG A 115 9.79 -6.70 10.51
C ARG A 115 9.16 -8.01 10.05
N VAL A 116 9.96 -9.02 9.70
CA VAL A 116 9.45 -10.34 9.29
C VAL A 116 8.77 -11.03 10.47
N ASP A 117 9.39 -10.99 11.65
CA ASP A 117 8.84 -11.60 12.86
C ASP A 117 7.55 -10.93 13.31
N LEU A 118 7.51 -9.59 13.34
CA LEU A 118 6.28 -8.86 13.63
C LEU A 118 5.20 -9.12 12.59
N ALA A 119 5.55 -9.16 11.30
CA ALA A 119 4.60 -9.45 10.24
C ALA A 119 4.00 -10.86 10.37
N ARG A 120 4.80 -11.87 10.73
CA ARG A 120 4.32 -13.23 11.03
C ARG A 120 3.33 -13.21 12.19
N GLY A 121 3.72 -12.62 13.32
CA GLY A 121 2.86 -12.53 14.50
C GLY A 121 1.53 -11.83 14.22
N LEU A 122 1.56 -10.70 13.52
CA LEU A 122 0.35 -9.96 13.11
C LEU A 122 -0.53 -10.79 12.18
N TRP A 123 0.06 -11.55 11.27
CA TRP A 123 -0.70 -12.39 10.34
C TRP A 123 -1.49 -13.50 11.04
N ASP A 124 -0.85 -14.15 12.02
CA ASP A 124 -1.38 -15.28 12.77
C ASP A 124 -2.55 -14.91 13.68
N THR A 125 -2.69 -13.63 14.05
CA THR A 125 -3.86 -13.13 14.80
C THR A 125 -5.18 -13.31 14.05
N ASN A 126 -5.12 -13.47 12.72
CA ASN A 126 -6.28 -13.46 11.82
C ASN A 126 -7.17 -12.20 11.95
N ILE A 127 -6.66 -11.09 12.49
CA ILE A 127 -7.35 -9.79 12.46
C ILE A 127 -7.13 -9.18 11.07
N HIS A 128 -8.21 -8.70 10.43
CA HIS A 128 -8.15 -8.17 9.06
C HIS A 128 -7.09 -7.08 8.89
N GLU A 129 -7.13 -6.06 9.75
CA GLU A 129 -6.21 -4.93 9.71
C GLU A 129 -4.79 -5.30 10.14
N ALA A 130 -4.62 -6.29 11.04
CA ALA A 130 -3.31 -6.83 11.38
C ALA A 130 -2.65 -7.53 10.19
N ARG A 131 -3.41 -8.30 9.39
CA ARG A 131 -2.90 -8.90 8.13
C ARG A 131 -2.56 -7.87 7.07
N ILE A 132 -3.32 -6.79 6.98
CA ILE A 132 -2.97 -5.64 6.11
C ILE A 132 -1.65 -5.01 6.59
N ALA A 133 -1.50 -4.79 7.90
CA ALA A 133 -0.29 -4.23 8.48
C ALA A 133 0.93 -5.15 8.27
N ALA A 134 0.76 -6.45 8.45
CA ALA A 134 1.78 -7.47 8.20
C ALA A 134 2.33 -7.39 6.76
N ALA A 135 1.46 -7.34 5.75
CA ALA A 135 1.89 -7.18 4.37
C ALA A 135 2.60 -5.83 4.12
N LYS A 136 2.09 -4.73 4.72
CA LYS A 136 2.66 -3.39 4.58
C LYS A 136 4.02 -3.22 5.26
N LEU A 137 4.31 -3.93 6.36
CA LEU A 137 5.64 -3.98 6.99
C LEU A 137 6.71 -4.39 5.99
N LEU A 138 6.35 -5.30 5.08
CA LEU A 138 7.25 -5.84 4.09
C LEU A 138 7.25 -5.04 2.78
N VAL A 139 6.44 -4.01 2.56
CA VAL A 139 6.22 -3.44 1.20
C VAL A 139 7.41 -2.65 0.61
N GLN A 140 8.40 -2.27 1.42
CA GLN A 140 9.52 -1.45 0.95
C GLN A 140 10.36 -2.18 -0.11
N ALA A 141 10.71 -1.46 -1.19
CA ALA A 141 11.53 -2.04 -2.27
C ALA A 141 12.98 -2.31 -1.83
N ARG A 142 13.49 -1.53 -0.87
CA ARG A 142 14.80 -1.73 -0.25
C ARG A 142 14.65 -2.50 1.06
N LEU A 143 14.33 -3.79 0.95
CA LEU A 143 14.30 -4.74 2.05
C LEU A 143 15.38 -5.77 1.71
N ARG A 144 16.49 -5.84 2.47
CA ARG A 144 17.57 -6.80 2.22
C ARG A 144 18.21 -7.25 3.55
N PRO A 145 18.47 -8.55 3.75
CA PRO A 145 18.11 -9.68 2.87
C PRO A 145 16.59 -9.85 2.76
N ASP A 146 16.07 -10.32 1.63
CA ASP A 146 14.62 -10.37 1.37
C ASP A 146 14.04 -11.79 1.36
N GLN A 147 14.88 -12.82 1.54
CA GLN A 147 14.45 -14.21 1.41
C GLN A 147 13.39 -14.59 2.43
N ALA A 148 13.60 -14.30 3.71
CA ALA A 148 12.61 -14.61 4.76
C ALA A 148 11.27 -13.88 4.53
N ALA A 149 11.32 -12.66 4.00
CA ALA A 149 10.11 -11.93 3.62
C ALA A 149 9.41 -12.55 2.41
N TRP A 150 10.16 -13.08 1.44
CA TRP A 150 9.60 -13.81 0.31
C TRP A 150 8.95 -15.12 0.75
N ASP A 151 9.64 -15.92 1.56
CA ASP A 151 9.14 -17.20 2.05
C ASP A 151 7.81 -17.04 2.80
N LEU A 152 7.75 -16.02 3.68
CA LEU A 152 6.54 -15.68 4.42
C LEU A 152 5.39 -15.23 3.49
N ILE A 153 5.68 -14.42 2.47
CA ILE A 153 4.67 -14.04 1.47
C ILE A 153 4.15 -15.25 0.71
N ALA A 154 5.04 -16.14 0.27
CA ALA A 154 4.67 -17.33 -0.49
C ALA A 154 3.83 -18.30 0.36
N GLU A 155 4.12 -18.42 1.66
CA GLU A 155 3.31 -19.18 2.60
C GLU A 155 1.88 -18.60 2.72
N TRP A 156 1.74 -17.28 2.80
CA TRP A 156 0.44 -16.62 2.92
C TRP A 156 -0.46 -16.79 1.72
N VAL A 157 0.09 -17.02 0.52
CA VAL A 157 -0.68 -17.07 -0.73
C VAL A 157 -1.78 -18.14 -0.69
N GLU A 158 -1.50 -19.32 -0.13
CA GLU A 158 -2.48 -20.39 0.02
C GLU A 158 -3.52 -20.10 1.12
N GLN A 159 -3.24 -19.16 2.02
CA GLN A 159 -4.13 -18.75 3.12
C GLN A 159 -5.03 -17.56 2.74
N LEU A 160 -4.88 -17.02 1.53
CA LEU A 160 -5.66 -15.88 1.07
C LEU A 160 -7.12 -16.26 0.87
N ASP A 161 -8.01 -15.42 1.36
CA ASP A 161 -9.46 -15.63 1.30
C ASP A 161 -10.25 -14.35 0.96
N ALA A 162 -9.57 -13.21 0.82
CA ALA A 162 -10.16 -11.94 0.45
C ALA A 162 -9.24 -11.12 -0.44
N TRP A 163 -9.80 -10.50 -1.48
CA TRP A 163 -9.07 -9.69 -2.45
C TRP A 163 -8.27 -8.55 -1.81
N ALA A 164 -8.79 -7.93 -0.74
CA ALA A 164 -8.17 -6.79 -0.09
C ALA A 164 -6.83 -7.15 0.56
N ILE A 165 -6.75 -8.32 1.20
CA ILE A 165 -5.49 -8.82 1.79
C ILE A 165 -4.57 -9.33 0.68
N ALA A 166 -5.11 -10.09 -0.28
CA ALA A 166 -4.35 -10.60 -1.43
C ALA A 166 -3.60 -9.48 -2.17
N ASP A 167 -4.26 -8.34 -2.39
CA ASP A 167 -3.64 -7.20 -3.06
C ASP A 167 -2.50 -6.58 -2.23
N GLN A 168 -2.61 -6.51 -0.90
CA GLN A 168 -1.51 -6.04 -0.04
C GLN A 168 -0.33 -7.01 -0.05
N VAL A 169 -0.60 -8.31 0.05
CA VAL A 169 0.42 -9.38 -0.03
C VAL A 169 1.14 -9.32 -1.38
N CYS A 170 0.40 -9.16 -2.49
CA CYS A 170 0.99 -9.00 -3.82
C CYS A 170 1.80 -7.71 -3.96
N LYS A 171 1.38 -6.59 -3.35
CA LYS A 171 2.17 -5.33 -3.34
C LYS A 171 3.51 -5.48 -2.65
N ALA A 172 3.55 -6.32 -1.63
CA ALA A 172 4.77 -6.68 -0.95
C ALA A 172 5.59 -7.62 -1.87
N GLY A 173 5.00 -8.73 -2.29
CA GLY A 173 5.64 -9.75 -3.13
C GLY A 173 6.20 -9.23 -4.46
N GLU A 174 5.53 -8.29 -5.13
CA GLU A 174 5.97 -7.75 -6.43
C GLU A 174 7.37 -7.11 -6.33
N LYS A 175 7.74 -6.54 -5.18
CA LYS A 175 9.07 -5.93 -5.00
C LYS A 175 10.16 -6.99 -4.90
N ARG A 176 9.87 -8.10 -4.23
CA ARG A 176 10.76 -9.26 -4.10
C ARG A 176 10.92 -9.99 -5.43
N LEU A 177 9.81 -10.16 -6.14
CA LEU A 177 9.80 -10.83 -7.43
C LEU A 177 10.55 -10.03 -8.51
N VAL A 178 10.42 -8.70 -8.51
CA VAL A 178 11.22 -7.83 -9.40
C VAL A 178 12.70 -7.83 -9.02
N ALA A 179 13.03 -7.93 -7.73
CA ALA A 179 14.41 -7.99 -7.26
C ALA A 179 15.09 -9.32 -7.62
N ASP A 180 14.34 -10.42 -7.61
CA ASP A 180 14.79 -11.75 -7.99
C ASP A 180 13.72 -12.50 -8.83
N PRO A 181 13.77 -12.37 -10.17
CA PRO A 181 12.84 -13.04 -11.06
C PRO A 181 12.92 -14.57 -11.06
N ALA A 182 13.95 -15.19 -10.49
CA ALA A 182 14.03 -16.66 -10.39
C ALA A 182 12.87 -17.25 -9.56
N ARG A 183 12.29 -16.45 -8.66
CA ARG A 183 11.11 -16.77 -7.86
C ARG A 183 9.85 -17.00 -8.70
N LEU A 184 9.84 -16.66 -9.99
CA LEU A 184 8.72 -16.96 -10.89
C LEU A 184 8.41 -18.45 -11.00
N ASP A 185 9.40 -19.32 -10.77
CA ASP A 185 9.18 -20.78 -10.74
C ASP A 185 8.22 -21.20 -9.62
N GLN A 186 8.30 -20.53 -8.48
CA GLN A 186 7.34 -20.72 -7.39
C GLN A 186 6.00 -20.05 -7.70
N VAL A 187 6.00 -18.87 -8.31
CA VAL A 187 4.75 -18.16 -8.67
C VAL A 187 3.93 -18.96 -9.70
N GLU A 188 4.59 -19.66 -10.62
CA GLU A 188 3.92 -20.51 -11.61
C GLU A 188 3.08 -21.60 -10.93
N THR A 189 3.52 -22.16 -9.80
CA THR A 189 2.76 -23.19 -9.09
C THR A 189 1.44 -22.66 -8.55
N TRP A 190 1.33 -21.35 -8.28
CA TRP A 190 0.09 -20.73 -7.83
C TRP A 190 -1.01 -20.78 -8.88
N THR A 191 -0.65 -20.85 -10.18
CA THR A 191 -1.62 -20.98 -11.29
C THR A 191 -2.40 -22.29 -11.24
N GLN A 192 -1.88 -23.29 -10.54
CA GLN A 192 -2.47 -24.63 -10.40
C GLN A 192 -3.14 -24.86 -9.04
N SER A 193 -3.05 -23.88 -8.12
CA SER A 193 -3.65 -24.01 -6.79
C SER A 193 -5.16 -24.16 -6.86
N GLU A 194 -5.75 -24.95 -5.96
CA GLU A 194 -7.20 -25.02 -5.76
C GLU A 194 -7.74 -23.69 -5.21
N ASN A 195 -6.91 -22.93 -4.48
CA ASN A 195 -7.26 -21.62 -3.97
C ASN A 195 -7.35 -20.59 -5.11
N LEU A 196 -8.56 -20.07 -5.32
CA LEU A 196 -8.85 -18.99 -6.26
C LEU A 196 -7.92 -17.78 -6.09
N TRP A 197 -7.67 -17.39 -4.85
CA TRP A 197 -6.87 -16.21 -4.53
C TRP A 197 -5.39 -16.43 -4.81
N ALA A 198 -4.90 -17.66 -4.70
CA ALA A 198 -3.55 -18.03 -5.13
C ALA A 198 -3.40 -17.90 -6.65
N ARG A 199 -4.31 -18.51 -7.42
CA ARG A 199 -4.35 -18.38 -8.89
C ARG A 199 -4.43 -16.92 -9.33
N ARG A 200 -5.29 -16.11 -8.68
CA ARG A 200 -5.39 -14.67 -8.94
C ARG A 200 -4.08 -13.94 -8.66
N SER A 201 -3.40 -14.30 -7.57
CA SER A 201 -2.17 -13.63 -7.12
C SER A 201 -1.03 -13.78 -8.13
N ALA A 202 -0.97 -14.87 -8.89
CA ALA A 202 0.02 -15.05 -9.96
C ALA A 202 0.00 -13.92 -11.01
N PHE A 203 -1.18 -13.39 -11.34
CA PHE A 203 -1.32 -12.24 -12.25
C PHE A 203 -1.09 -10.91 -11.54
N VAL A 204 -1.55 -10.76 -10.29
CA VAL A 204 -1.43 -9.49 -9.57
C VAL A 204 0.02 -9.18 -9.22
N ILE A 205 0.77 -10.19 -8.75
CA ILE A 205 2.18 -10.05 -8.35
C ILE A 205 3.10 -9.74 -9.55
N THR A 206 2.73 -10.17 -10.76
CA THR A 206 3.48 -9.95 -12.00
C THR A 206 3.08 -8.68 -12.75
N GLN A 207 2.15 -7.86 -12.20
CA GLN A 207 1.77 -6.58 -12.80
C GLN A 207 2.93 -5.60 -13.10
N PRO A 208 4.06 -5.56 -12.38
CA PRO A 208 5.15 -4.65 -12.74
C PRO A 208 5.65 -4.79 -14.18
N TRP A 209 5.67 -6.02 -14.73
CA TRP A 209 6.15 -6.29 -16.09
C TRP A 209 5.26 -5.69 -17.18
N THR A 210 3.98 -5.41 -16.90
CA THR A 210 3.07 -4.77 -17.85
C THR A 210 3.34 -3.26 -18.00
N LYS A 211 4.08 -2.66 -17.05
CA LYS A 211 4.25 -1.19 -16.97
C LYS A 211 5.59 -0.70 -17.51
N GLN A 212 6.54 -1.60 -17.76
CA GLN A 212 7.87 -1.27 -18.27
C GLN A 212 7.78 -0.68 -19.70
N ARG A 213 8.42 0.49 -19.89
CA ARG A 213 8.45 1.20 -21.19
C ARG A 213 9.49 0.61 -22.15
N SER A 214 10.60 0.10 -21.61
CA SER A 214 11.71 -0.46 -22.39
C SER A 214 12.13 -1.77 -21.72
N PRO A 215 11.34 -2.86 -21.90
CA PRO A 215 11.64 -4.15 -21.30
C PRO A 215 12.93 -4.72 -21.89
N LYS A 216 13.74 -5.37 -21.05
CA LYS A 216 14.90 -6.15 -21.49
C LYS A 216 14.45 -7.51 -22.04
N PRO A 217 15.32 -8.27 -22.73
CA PRO A 217 14.98 -9.62 -23.19
C PRO A 217 14.45 -10.52 -22.07
N GLU A 218 15.02 -10.42 -20.86
CA GLU A 218 14.57 -11.20 -19.71
C GLU A 218 13.16 -10.78 -19.26
N ASP A 219 12.86 -9.47 -19.27
CA ASP A 219 11.52 -8.96 -18.97
C ASP A 219 10.48 -9.41 -20.00
N LEU A 220 10.87 -9.46 -21.28
CA LEU A 220 10.01 -9.98 -22.35
C LEU A 220 9.72 -11.46 -22.13
N ALA A 221 10.72 -12.26 -21.75
CA ALA A 221 10.52 -13.67 -21.41
C ALA A 221 9.53 -13.86 -20.25
N VAL A 222 9.57 -13.00 -19.23
CA VAL A 222 8.55 -13.00 -18.16
C VAL A 222 7.16 -12.70 -18.71
N ARG A 223 7.01 -11.72 -19.62
CA ARG A 223 5.71 -11.42 -20.24
C ARG A 223 5.16 -12.62 -21.00
N GLU A 224 5.98 -13.29 -21.81
CA GLU A 224 5.54 -14.48 -22.55
C GLU A 224 5.12 -15.61 -21.60
N ARG A 225 5.87 -15.82 -20.51
CA ARG A 225 5.51 -16.80 -19.48
C ARG A 225 4.14 -16.51 -18.85
N VAL A 226 3.89 -15.26 -18.45
CA VAL A 226 2.60 -14.87 -17.84
C VAL A 226 1.45 -14.92 -18.87
N LEU A 227 1.71 -14.63 -20.15
CA LEU A 227 0.73 -14.84 -21.22
C LEU A 227 0.38 -16.31 -21.39
N GLY A 228 1.37 -17.22 -21.30
CA GLY A 228 1.11 -18.67 -21.26
C GLY A 228 0.23 -19.09 -20.08
N TRP A 229 0.43 -18.50 -18.89
CA TRP A 229 -0.48 -18.73 -17.75
C TRP A 229 -1.89 -18.22 -18.02
N ALA A 230 -2.02 -17.06 -18.68
CA ALA A 230 -3.32 -16.52 -19.07
C ALA A 230 -4.04 -17.45 -20.06
N GLU A 231 -3.33 -18.08 -21.00
CA GLU A 231 -3.91 -19.08 -21.91
C GLU A 231 -4.40 -20.31 -21.16
N ALA A 232 -3.56 -20.87 -20.28
CA ALA A 232 -3.92 -22.05 -19.49
C ALA A 232 -5.15 -21.81 -18.60
N LEU A 233 -5.31 -20.60 -18.05
CA LEU A 233 -6.42 -20.22 -17.19
C LEU A 233 -7.58 -19.51 -17.92
N ALA A 234 -7.49 -19.30 -19.23
CA ALA A 234 -8.51 -18.55 -19.99
C ALA A 234 -9.90 -19.21 -19.93
N ALA A 235 -9.96 -20.53 -19.75
CA ALA A 235 -11.20 -21.29 -19.63
C ALA A 235 -11.80 -21.27 -18.20
N ASP A 236 -11.04 -20.85 -17.18
CA ASP A 236 -11.53 -20.77 -15.80
C ASP A 236 -12.71 -19.78 -15.75
N ARG A 237 -13.89 -20.27 -15.37
CA ARG A 237 -15.12 -19.47 -15.38
C ARG A 237 -15.30 -18.67 -14.09
N ASP A 238 -14.36 -18.70 -13.15
CA ASP A 238 -14.39 -17.80 -12.01
C ASP A 238 -14.26 -16.33 -12.45
N TRP A 239 -15.06 -15.45 -11.84
CA TRP A 239 -15.06 -14.03 -12.21
C TRP A 239 -13.73 -13.33 -11.86
N PHE A 240 -13.11 -13.66 -10.73
CA PHE A 240 -11.87 -13.05 -10.27
C PHE A 240 -10.67 -13.45 -11.13
N ILE A 241 -10.61 -14.71 -11.61
CA ILE A 241 -9.55 -15.14 -12.55
C ILE A 241 -9.70 -14.42 -13.88
N GLN A 242 -10.92 -14.42 -14.45
CA GLN A 242 -11.21 -13.71 -15.70
C GLN A 242 -10.90 -12.21 -15.59
N ASN A 243 -11.21 -11.59 -14.45
CA ASN A 243 -10.89 -10.19 -14.19
C ASN A 243 -9.38 -9.95 -14.07
N ALA A 244 -8.64 -10.85 -13.41
CA ALA A 244 -7.19 -10.74 -13.26
C ALA A 244 -6.46 -10.84 -14.60
N ILE A 245 -6.80 -11.82 -15.44
CA ILE A 245 -6.29 -11.95 -16.81
C ILE A 245 -6.60 -10.68 -17.60
N ALA A 246 -7.86 -10.24 -17.59
CA ALA A 246 -8.27 -9.05 -18.32
C ALA A 246 -7.51 -7.79 -17.88
N PHE A 247 -7.32 -7.59 -16.57
CA PHE A 247 -6.60 -6.43 -16.04
C PHE A 247 -5.11 -6.47 -16.40
N TRP A 248 -4.50 -7.65 -16.37
CA TRP A 248 -3.10 -7.82 -16.76
C TRP A 248 -2.90 -7.48 -18.25
N LEU A 249 -3.73 -8.04 -19.14
CA LEU A 249 -3.72 -7.75 -20.58
C LEU A 249 -4.01 -6.27 -20.87
N ARG A 250 -5.02 -5.69 -20.20
CA ARG A 250 -5.38 -4.28 -20.33
C ARG A 250 -4.24 -3.35 -19.93
N ASP A 251 -3.50 -3.69 -18.88
CA ASP A 251 -2.38 -2.86 -18.45
C ASP A 251 -1.17 -3.04 -19.38
N LEU A 252 -0.94 -4.24 -19.90
CA LEU A 252 0.09 -4.51 -20.91
C LEU A 252 -0.18 -3.75 -22.21
N SER A 253 -1.43 -3.66 -22.67
CA SER A 253 -1.77 -3.02 -23.95
C SER A 253 -1.40 -1.53 -24.02
N LYS A 254 -1.25 -0.87 -22.87
CA LYS A 254 -0.75 0.53 -22.78
C LYS A 254 0.75 0.66 -23.12
N LYS A 255 1.49 -0.44 -23.14
CA LYS A 255 2.93 -0.50 -23.44
C LYS A 255 3.25 -1.36 -24.64
N ASP A 256 2.45 -2.40 -24.88
CA ASP A 256 2.65 -3.37 -25.94
C ASP A 256 1.29 -3.80 -26.53
N PRO A 257 0.62 -2.90 -27.29
CA PRO A 257 -0.71 -3.18 -27.82
C PRO A 257 -0.72 -4.32 -28.83
N GLU A 258 0.32 -4.46 -29.67
CA GLU A 258 0.40 -5.52 -30.68
C GLU A 258 0.46 -6.91 -30.06
N ARG A 259 1.25 -7.10 -28.98
CA ARG A 259 1.29 -8.39 -28.27
C ARG A 259 -0.07 -8.76 -27.70
N VAL A 260 -0.81 -7.80 -27.15
CA VAL A 260 -2.15 -8.06 -26.61
C VAL A 260 -3.16 -8.35 -27.73
N ARG A 261 -3.08 -7.68 -28.89
CA ARG A 261 -3.91 -8.02 -30.06
C ARG A 261 -3.69 -9.45 -30.52
N ALA A 262 -2.43 -9.85 -30.73
CA ALA A 262 -2.08 -11.21 -31.14
C ALA A 262 -2.59 -12.27 -30.15
N TRP A 263 -2.46 -12.01 -28.85
CA TRP A 263 -3.00 -12.90 -27.82
C TRP A 263 -4.53 -12.99 -27.87
N LEU A 264 -5.23 -11.86 -28.04
CA LEU A 264 -6.69 -11.82 -28.12
C LEU A 264 -7.24 -12.46 -29.40
N GLU A 265 -6.51 -12.41 -30.51
CA GLU A 265 -6.84 -13.11 -31.75
C GLU A 265 -6.75 -14.63 -31.58
N THR A 266 -5.78 -15.12 -30.81
CA THR A 266 -5.53 -16.55 -30.64
C THR A 266 -6.38 -17.16 -29.52
N SER A 267 -6.45 -16.49 -28.38
CA SER A 267 -6.97 -17.05 -27.11
C SER A 267 -8.14 -16.24 -26.53
N GLY A 268 -8.44 -15.07 -27.09
CA GLY A 268 -9.43 -14.14 -26.54
C GLY A 268 -10.87 -14.65 -26.58
N GLU A 269 -11.19 -15.62 -27.44
CA GLU A 269 -12.53 -16.24 -27.50
C GLU A 269 -12.85 -17.14 -26.30
N THR A 270 -11.82 -17.68 -25.65
CA THR A 270 -11.98 -18.51 -24.44
C THR A 270 -12.40 -17.67 -23.24
N LEU A 271 -12.01 -16.39 -23.22
CA LEU A 271 -12.40 -15.45 -22.17
C LEU A 271 -13.91 -15.18 -22.16
N LYS A 272 -14.43 -14.85 -20.98
CA LYS A 272 -15.77 -14.26 -20.88
C LYS A 272 -15.83 -12.95 -21.65
N THR A 273 -17.00 -12.65 -22.22
CA THR A 273 -17.23 -11.42 -23.01
C THR A 273 -16.81 -10.15 -22.26
N PHE A 274 -17.09 -10.05 -20.96
CA PHE A 274 -16.68 -8.89 -20.16
C PHE A 274 -15.16 -8.79 -20.03
N ALA A 275 -14.48 -9.92 -19.85
CA ALA A 275 -13.03 -9.99 -19.67
C ALA A 275 -12.32 -9.65 -20.98
N ARG A 276 -12.80 -10.18 -22.12
CA ARG A 276 -12.31 -9.81 -23.46
C ARG A 276 -12.46 -8.31 -23.71
N LYS A 277 -13.64 -7.74 -23.42
CA LYS A 277 -13.91 -6.31 -23.57
C LYS A 277 -13.01 -5.45 -22.69
N GLU A 278 -12.75 -5.88 -21.45
CA GLU A 278 -11.88 -5.15 -20.53
C GLU A 278 -10.40 -5.25 -20.96
N ALA A 279 -9.95 -6.41 -21.44
CA ALA A 279 -8.60 -6.61 -21.98
C ALA A 279 -8.31 -5.73 -23.20
N SER A 280 -9.30 -5.56 -24.08
CA SER A 280 -9.18 -4.75 -25.31
C SER A 280 -9.48 -3.26 -25.13
N LYS A 281 -9.62 -2.77 -23.89
CA LYS A 281 -10.10 -1.41 -23.60
C LYS A 281 -9.26 -0.28 -24.22
N PHE A 282 -7.98 -0.52 -24.45
CA PHE A 282 -7.02 0.46 -24.98
C PHE A 282 -6.46 0.10 -26.36
N LEU A 283 -7.07 -0.87 -27.06
CA LEU A 283 -6.62 -1.36 -28.36
C LEU A 283 -7.35 -0.70 -29.54
#